data_AF-A0A2G9PK43-F1
#
_entry.id   AF-A0A2G9PK43-F1
#
_cell.length_a   1.000
_cell.length_b   1.000
_cell.length_c   1.000
_cell.angle_alpha   90.00
_cell.angle_beta   90.00
_cell.angle_gamma   90.00
#
_symmetry.space_group_name_H-M   'P 1'
#
loop_
_entity.id
_entity.type
_entity.pdbx_description
1 polymer ?
#
loop_
_entity_poly.entity_id
_entity_poly.type
_entity_poly.pdbx_seq_one_letter_code
_entity_poly.pdbx_strand_id
1 'polypeptide(L)'
;MEAQSYNATGVRNLNRSVDVKGAGANLNPGATRPEKRFRAGAISIAIWANQSEKGTWNSIQLTRCYKDKKTEQWKSTGSLRVADIPRAIVVLNKAYEYLVLSDNNNAIDEGVSQRY
;
A
#
# COMPACT_ATOMS: atom_id res chain seq x y z
N MET A 1 26.75 -28.62 -38.60
CA MET A 1 26.52 -29.84 -37.81
C MET A 1 26.40 -29.44 -36.35
N GLU A 2 25.43 -30.04 -35.68
CA GLU A 2 25.02 -29.94 -34.26
C GLU A 2 26.16 -29.74 -33.25
N ALA A 3 25.96 -29.12 -32.09
CA ALA A 3 24.96 -29.54 -31.12
C ALA A 3 24.41 -28.44 -30.21
N GLN A 4 23.09 -28.53 -30.02
CA GLN A 4 22.39 -28.03 -28.84
C GLN A 4 22.81 -28.87 -27.63
N SER A 5 22.99 -28.24 -26.47
CA SER A 5 22.74 -28.90 -25.20
C SER A 5 21.95 -27.97 -24.28
N TYR A 6 20.73 -28.41 -23.97
CA TYR A 6 19.91 -27.90 -22.88
C TYR A 6 20.45 -28.46 -21.57
N ASN A 7 20.45 -27.67 -20.50
CA ASN A 7 20.26 -28.18 -19.15
C ASN A 7 19.45 -27.18 -18.33
N ALA A 8 18.29 -27.64 -17.88
CA ALA A 8 17.37 -26.95 -17.01
C ALA A 8 17.77 -27.14 -15.53
N THR A 9 17.18 -26.29 -14.69
CA THR A 9 16.91 -26.48 -13.25
C THR A 9 17.90 -25.82 -12.29
N GLY A 10 17.37 -24.96 -11.40
CA GLY A 10 17.95 -24.82 -10.05
C GLY A 10 18.17 -23.40 -9.54
N VAL A 11 17.14 -22.88 -8.86
CA VAL A 11 17.21 -22.00 -7.68
C VAL A 11 17.90 -20.63 -7.82
N ARG A 12 17.11 -19.59 -8.15
CA ARG A 12 17.53 -18.22 -7.80
C ARG A 12 17.21 -17.97 -6.33
N ASN A 13 18.28 -17.81 -5.54
CA ASN A 13 18.26 -17.31 -4.18
C ASN A 13 17.33 -16.09 -4.02
N LEU A 14 16.34 -16.23 -3.14
CA LEU A 14 15.42 -15.17 -2.73
C LEU A 14 16.10 -14.32 -1.64
N ASN A 15 17.11 -13.55 -2.02
CA ASN A 15 17.68 -12.46 -1.21
C ASN A 15 18.35 -11.47 -2.16
N ARG A 16 17.54 -10.72 -2.91
CA ARG A 16 17.99 -9.49 -3.57
C ARG A 16 17.24 -8.34 -2.93
N SER A 17 17.90 -7.68 -1.99
CA SER A 17 17.60 -6.30 -1.61
C SER A 17 17.60 -5.48 -2.91
N VAL A 18 16.42 -5.08 -3.36
CA VAL A 18 16.34 -4.10 -4.44
C VAL A 18 16.39 -2.73 -3.76
N ASP A 19 17.61 -2.21 -3.64
CA ASP A 19 17.85 -0.78 -3.51
C ASP A 19 17.31 -0.09 -4.77
N VAL A 20 16.02 0.27 -4.75
CA VAL A 20 15.44 1.17 -5.76
C VAL A 20 15.81 2.60 -5.37
N LYS A 21 17.00 3.04 -5.77
CA LYS A 21 17.29 4.47 -5.97
C LYS A 21 16.88 4.84 -7.38
N GLY A 22 15.82 5.65 -7.53
CA GLY A 22 15.56 6.35 -8.79
C GLY A 22 14.09 6.58 -9.14
N ALA A 23 13.45 7.54 -8.48
CA ALA A 23 12.41 8.36 -9.09
C ALA A 23 12.28 9.64 -8.26
N GLY A 24 12.89 10.73 -8.75
CA GLY A 24 12.72 12.06 -8.18
C GLY A 24 11.27 12.49 -8.31
N ALA A 25 10.46 12.21 -7.29
CA ALA A 25 9.17 12.84 -7.13
C ALA A 25 9.43 14.23 -6.56
N ASN A 26 9.15 15.28 -7.35
CA ASN A 26 8.89 16.62 -6.82
C ASN A 26 7.69 16.50 -5.87
N LEU A 27 7.94 16.14 -4.61
CA LEU A 27 6.92 16.15 -3.58
C LEU A 27 6.78 17.60 -3.15
N ASN A 28 5.62 18.20 -3.42
CA ASN A 28 5.25 19.45 -2.77
C ASN A 28 5.45 19.27 -1.25
N PRO A 29 6.07 20.22 -0.52
CA PRO A 29 6.38 20.08 0.91
C PRO A 29 5.16 19.95 1.85
N GLY A 30 3.94 19.81 1.31
CA GLY A 30 2.72 19.47 2.05
C GLY A 30 2.02 18.18 1.61
N ALA A 31 2.60 17.40 0.69
CA ALA A 31 2.01 16.14 0.22
C ALA A 31 2.55 14.97 1.04
N THR A 32 1.94 14.71 2.20
CA THR A 32 2.19 13.51 2.99
C THR A 32 1.98 12.28 2.09
N ARG A 33 2.87 11.30 2.14
CA ARG A 33 2.63 10.04 1.44
C ARG A 33 1.68 9.21 2.30
N PRO A 34 0.71 8.49 1.70
CA PRO A 34 -0.11 7.57 2.47
C PRO A 34 0.81 6.54 3.12
N GLU A 35 0.62 6.32 4.41
CA GLU A 35 1.38 5.37 5.22
C GLU A 35 1.24 3.96 4.65
N LYS A 36 0.01 3.57 4.32
CA LYS A 36 -0.31 2.28 3.73
C LYS A 36 -1.40 2.38 2.68
N ARG A 37 -1.34 1.51 1.68
CA ARG A 37 -2.38 1.38 0.66
C ARG A 37 -2.69 -0.10 0.39
N PHE A 38 -3.96 -0.46 0.45
CA PHE A 38 -4.46 -1.78 0.03
C PHE A 38 -5.29 -1.66 -1.24
N ARG A 39 -5.29 -2.71 -2.06
CA ARG A 39 -6.00 -2.73 -3.35
C ARG A 39 -6.68 -4.07 -3.59
N ALA A 40 -7.88 -4.02 -4.15
CA ALA A 40 -8.62 -5.16 -4.67
C ALA A 40 -9.26 -4.77 -6.01
N GLY A 41 -8.57 -5.07 -7.10
CA GLY A 41 -8.99 -4.70 -8.46
C GLY A 41 -9.12 -3.19 -8.64
N ALA A 42 -10.32 -2.72 -8.98
CA ALA A 42 -10.63 -1.31 -9.18
C ALA A 42 -10.73 -0.52 -7.86
N ILE A 43 -10.84 -1.17 -6.70
CA ILE A 43 -10.99 -0.49 -5.41
C ILE A 43 -9.65 -0.43 -4.69
N SER A 44 -9.34 0.75 -4.15
CA SER A 44 -8.16 0.98 -3.33
C SER A 44 -8.48 1.81 -2.11
N ILE A 45 -7.82 1.48 -1.01
CA ILE A 45 -7.92 2.21 0.24
C ILE A 45 -6.54 2.72 0.64
N ALA A 46 -6.44 3.98 1.05
CA ALA A 46 -5.21 4.61 1.51
C ALA A 46 -5.38 5.07 2.95
N ILE A 47 -4.38 4.78 3.80
CA ILE A 47 -4.32 5.17 5.20
C ILE A 47 -3.29 6.29 5.32
N TRP A 48 -3.62 7.31 6.10
CA TRP A 48 -2.82 8.51 6.29
C TRP A 48 -2.65 8.76 7.79
N ALA A 49 -1.42 8.79 8.26
CA ALA A 49 -1.09 9.29 9.59
C ALA A 49 -1.07 10.81 9.55
N ASN A 50 -1.97 11.44 10.30
CA ASN A 50 -2.00 12.89 10.47
C ASN A 50 -1.53 13.23 11.88
N GLN A 51 -0.84 14.36 11.98
CA GLN A 51 -0.36 14.89 13.24
C GLN A 51 -0.84 16.33 13.39
N SER A 52 -1.40 16.65 14.55
CA SER A 52 -1.69 18.01 14.98
C SER A 52 -1.11 18.24 16.37
N GLU A 53 -1.13 19.50 16.82
CA GLU A 53 -0.77 19.89 18.18
C GLU A 53 -1.58 19.15 19.25
N LYS A 54 -2.80 18.71 18.90
CA LYS A 54 -3.72 18.01 19.81
C LYS A 54 -3.57 16.49 19.81
N GLY A 55 -2.71 15.92 18.97
CA GLY A 55 -2.48 14.48 18.87
C GLY A 55 -2.34 13.96 17.45
N THR A 56 -2.03 12.68 17.34
CA THR A 56 -1.95 11.94 16.09
C THR A 56 -3.24 11.14 15.85
N TRP A 57 -3.68 11.09 14.59
CA TRP A 57 -4.80 10.22 14.20
C TRP A 57 -4.64 9.73 12.78
N ASN A 58 -5.24 8.56 12.52
CA ASN A 58 -5.21 7.95 11.21
C ASN A 58 -6.52 8.29 10.46
N SER A 59 -6.39 8.70 9.20
CA SER A 59 -7.52 8.86 8.29
C SER A 59 -7.44 7.86 7.14
N ILE A 60 -8.59 7.47 6.60
CA ILE A 60 -8.69 6.44 5.57
C ILE A 60 -9.47 7.00 4.38
N GLN A 61 -8.96 6.77 3.18
CA GLN A 61 -9.60 7.19 1.94
C GLN A 61 -9.84 5.99 1.01
N LEU A 62 -11.12 5.67 0.81
CA LEU A 62 -11.56 4.64 -0.13
C LEU A 62 -11.80 5.25 -1.52
N THR A 63 -11.28 4.60 -2.55
CA THR A 63 -11.31 5.11 -3.93
C THR A 63 -11.54 3.99 -4.93
N ARG A 64 -12.19 4.33 -6.03
CA ARG A 64 -12.44 3.46 -7.18
C ARG A 64 -11.74 4.02 -8.41
N CYS A 65 -10.88 3.22 -9.03
CA CYS A 65 -10.19 3.55 -10.26
C CYS A 65 -10.98 3.05 -11.48
N TYR A 66 -11.14 3.89 -12.50
CA TYR A 66 -11.78 3.53 -13.75
C TYR A 66 -11.09 4.23 -14.92
N LYS A 67 -11.10 3.59 -16.09
CA LYS A 67 -10.68 4.24 -17.34
C LYS A 67 -11.85 5.08 -17.87
N ASP A 68 -11.63 6.38 -18.05
CA ASP A 68 -12.57 7.26 -18.72
C ASP A 68 -12.62 6.88 -20.20
N LYS A 69 -13.82 6.62 -20.73
CA LYS A 69 -14.00 6.23 -22.13
C LYS A 69 -13.72 7.37 -23.10
N LYS A 70 -13.88 8.62 -22.67
CA LYS A 70 -13.71 9.80 -23.54
C LYS A 70 -12.25 10.22 -23.69
N THR A 71 -11.52 10.22 -22.57
CA THR A 71 -10.14 10.71 -22.54
C THR A 71 -9.11 9.58 -22.48
N GLU A 72 -9.56 8.33 -22.36
CA GLU A 72 -8.73 7.15 -22.14
C GLU A 72 -7.83 7.20 -20.88
N GLN A 73 -8.02 8.18 -20.01
CA GLN A 73 -7.23 8.35 -18.81
C GLN A 73 -7.82 7.57 -17.64
N TRP A 74 -6.95 7.06 -16.77
CA TRP A 74 -7.35 6.51 -15.50
C TRP A 74 -7.76 7.63 -14.55
N LYS A 75 -8.96 7.52 -14.00
CA LYS A 75 -9.52 8.44 -13.01
C LYS A 75 -9.89 7.69 -11.74
N SER A 76 -9.82 8.37 -10.62
CA SER A 76 -10.29 7.89 -9.32
C SER A 76 -11.54 8.63 -8.88
N THR A 77 -12.51 7.93 -8.29
CA THR A 77 -13.70 8.51 -7.67
C THR A 77 -13.94 7.90 -6.30
N GLY A 78 -14.58 8.65 -5.39
CA GLY A 78 -15.10 8.12 -4.12
C GLY A 78 -16.42 7.38 -4.27
N SER A 79 -17.10 7.51 -5.42
CA SER A 79 -18.39 6.86 -5.66
C SER A 79 -18.22 5.37 -5.99
N LEU A 80 -18.84 4.53 -5.18
CA LEU A 80 -18.81 3.07 -5.33
C LEU A 80 -20.08 2.58 -6.04
N ARG A 81 -19.97 1.44 -6.74
CA ARG A 81 -21.12 0.71 -7.30
C ARG A 81 -21.44 -0.50 -6.44
N VAL A 82 -22.63 -1.08 -6.62
CA VAL A 82 -23.04 -2.30 -5.91
C VAL A 82 -22.04 -3.45 -6.10
N ALA A 83 -21.52 -3.62 -7.33
CA ALA A 83 -20.51 -4.64 -7.64
C ALA A 83 -19.15 -4.41 -6.96
N ASP A 84 -18.88 -3.19 -6.49
CA ASP A 84 -17.64 -2.85 -5.79
C ASP A 84 -17.70 -3.18 -4.29
N ILE A 85 -18.90 -3.40 -3.73
CA ILE A 85 -19.13 -3.64 -2.30
C ILE A 85 -18.30 -4.82 -1.77
N PRO A 86 -18.28 -6.02 -2.40
CA PRO A 86 -17.51 -7.14 -1.87
C PRO A 86 -16.00 -6.84 -1.80
N ARG A 87 -15.50 -6.09 -2.79
CA ARG A 87 -14.09 -5.68 -2.84
C ARG A 87 -13.77 -4.62 -1.81
N ALA A 88 -14.70 -3.67 -1.61
CA ALA A 88 -14.60 -2.65 -0.57
C ALA A 88 -14.52 -3.28 0.83
N ILE A 89 -15.36 -4.29 1.12
CA ILE A 89 -15.34 -5.03 2.39
C ILE A 89 -13.97 -5.66 2.64
N VAL A 90 -13.40 -6.34 1.63
CA VAL A 90 -12.08 -6.99 1.77
C VAL A 90 -10.97 -5.98 2.11
N VAL A 91 -10.91 -4.86 1.40
CA VAL A 91 -9.86 -3.85 1.65
C VAL A 91 -10.10 -3.08 2.94
N LEU A 92 -11.36 -2.87 3.34
CA LEU A 92 -11.71 -2.29 4.64
C LEU A 92 -11.29 -3.20 5.78
N ASN A 93 -11.58 -4.51 5.69
CA ASN A 93 -11.14 -5.49 6.69
C ASN A 93 -9.61 -5.49 6.83
N LYS A 94 -8.88 -5.43 5.72
CA LYS A 94 -7.41 -5.34 5.73
C LYS A 94 -6.88 -4.04 6.32
N ALA A 95 -7.55 -2.92 6.05
CA ALA A 95 -7.20 -1.65 6.65
C ALA A 95 -7.44 -1.64 8.16
N TYR A 96 -8.56 -2.21 8.61
CA TYR A 96 -8.88 -2.36 10.02
C TYR A 96 -7.87 -3.25 10.74
N GLU A 97 -7.56 -4.43 10.17
CA GLU A 97 -6.53 -5.34 10.68
C GLU A 97 -5.18 -4.62 10.82
N TYR A 98 -4.78 -3.85 9.81
CA TYR A 98 -3.55 -3.07 9.87
C TYR A 98 -3.55 -2.06 11.01
N LEU A 99 -4.62 -1.27 11.17
CA LEU A 99 -4.68 -0.23 12.20
C LEU A 99 -4.66 -0.82 13.61
N VAL A 100 -5.51 -1.82 13.86
CA VAL A 100 -5.63 -2.45 15.18
C VAL A 100 -4.35 -3.20 15.58
N LEU A 101 -3.71 -3.90 14.64
CA LEU A 101 -2.47 -4.61 14.94
C LEU A 101 -1.26 -3.67 15.02
N SER A 102 -1.25 -2.57 14.26
CA SER A 102 -0.16 -1.58 14.33
C SER A 102 -0.17 -0.81 15.64
N ASP A 103 -1.34 -0.46 16.18
CA ASP A 103 -1.47 0.13 17.51
C ASP A 103 -0.82 -0.75 18.60
N ASN A 104 -1.01 -2.07 18.49
CA ASN A 104 -0.41 -3.03 19.43
C ASN A 104 1.11 -3.18 19.27
N ASN A 105 1.66 -2.96 18.07
CA ASN A 105 3.10 -3.08 17.81
C ASN A 105 3.89 -1.83 18.23
N ASN A 106 3.28 -0.65 18.28
CA ASN A 106 3.96 0.54 18.80
C ASN A 106 4.17 0.47 20.32
N ALA A 107 3.27 -0.20 21.05
CA ALA A 107 3.37 -0.36 22.51
C ALA A 107 4.53 -1.29 22.95
N ILE A 108 5.03 -2.17 22.08
CA ILE A 108 6.10 -3.12 22.44
C ILE A 108 7.52 -2.56 22.21
N ASP A 109 7.70 -1.47 21.46
CA ASP A 109 9.02 -0.88 21.18
C ASP A 109 9.48 0.07 22.31
N GLU A 110 8.55 0.79 22.94
CA GLU A 110 8.88 1.70 24.07
C GLU A 110 9.28 0.96 25.36
N GLY A 111 8.96 -0.33 25.49
CA GLY A 111 9.24 -1.14 26.68
C GLY A 111 10.60 -1.85 26.70
N VAL A 112 11.32 -1.91 25.57
CA VAL A 112 12.55 -2.73 25.45
C VAL A 112 13.82 -1.94 25.75
N SER A 113 13.76 -0.60 25.71
CA SER A 113 14.94 0.26 25.90
C SER A 113 15.36 0.54 27.36
N GLN A 114 14.60 0.05 28.36
CA GLN A 114 14.92 0.25 29.80
C GLN A 114 15.58 -0.94 30.48
N ARG A 115 16.10 -1.91 29.72
CA ARG A 115 16.89 -3.01 30.28
C ARG A 115 18.20 -3.17 29.53
N TYR A 116 19.20 -2.38 29.92
CA TYR A 116 20.61 -2.75 30.07
C TYR A 116 21.34 -1.67 30.85
#